data_AF-A0A6M0L3Q6-F1
#
_entry.id   AF-A0A6M0L3Q6-F1
#
_cell.length_a   1.000
_cell.length_b   1.000
_cell.length_c   1.000
_cell.angle_alpha   90.00
_cell.angle_beta   90.00
_cell.angle_gamma   90.00
#
_symmetry.space_group_name_H-M   'P 1'
#
loop_
_entity.id
_entity.type
_entity.pdbx_description
1 polymer ?
#
loop_
_entity_poly.entity_id
_entity_poly.type
_entity_poly.pdbx_seq_one_letter_code
_entity_poly.pdbx_strand_id
1 'polypeptide(L)'
;MKSKLSTLTITLSTLFIVGCSTPAIYTAPNAPVSQIANTPTLAQVDKAVKDSLVGRGWIPQKVSPHIYLGTYNRRELMAKIKITFDTSVFNIQHVESKNLDYDSSDESIHSTYNKWVKNLERDIRKRVDRNVKVDKKRGHIQKKVTSTTHQSQSSGSFSYIQKGMSSKEVVALLGKPNDVTRKVTKKAFNPFYFGSDRFRSTYYYRGLGRIEFNISSHVAEIHHDTSEDGNN
;
A
#
# COMPACT_ATOMS: atom_id res chain seq x y z
N MET A 1 45.07 86.01 -5.28
CA MET A 1 44.60 85.04 -6.30
C MET A 1 44.69 83.62 -5.73
N LYS A 2 43.58 82.88 -5.84
CA LYS A 2 43.38 81.41 -5.69
C LYS A 2 43.31 80.83 -4.26
N SER A 3 42.11 80.81 -3.67
CA SER A 3 41.74 79.86 -2.60
C SER A 3 41.21 78.56 -3.22
N LYS A 4 41.60 77.42 -2.62
CA LYS A 4 41.31 76.07 -3.11
C LYS A 4 39.85 75.69 -2.83
N LEU A 5 39.14 75.24 -3.86
CA LEU A 5 37.76 74.75 -3.80
C LEU A 5 37.78 73.28 -3.34
N SER A 6 37.25 73.00 -2.14
CA SER A 6 37.11 71.65 -1.59
C SER A 6 35.73 71.11 -1.95
N THR A 7 35.68 70.05 -2.76
CA THR A 7 34.45 69.35 -3.16
C THR A 7 33.95 68.46 -2.02
N LEU A 8 32.80 68.81 -1.45
CA LEU A 8 32.05 68.02 -0.49
C LEU A 8 31.13 67.03 -1.25
N THR A 9 31.54 65.78 -1.37
CA THR A 9 30.70 64.70 -1.90
C THR A 9 29.82 64.14 -0.79
N ILE A 10 28.51 64.42 -0.85
CA ILE A 10 27.49 63.82 0.01
C ILE A 10 27.12 62.45 -0.60
N THR A 11 27.60 61.38 0.03
CA THR A 11 27.23 60.00 -0.32
C THR A 11 25.87 59.66 0.29
N LEU A 12 24.84 59.67 -0.56
CA LEU A 12 23.48 59.20 -0.23
C LEU A 12 23.52 57.68 -0.07
N SER A 13 23.59 57.22 1.19
CA SER A 13 23.57 55.80 1.54
C SER A 13 22.14 55.27 1.37
N THR A 14 21.92 54.47 0.32
CA THR A 14 20.65 53.77 0.06
C THR A 14 20.45 52.66 1.08
N LEU A 15 19.49 52.89 1.99
CA LEU A 15 19.04 51.91 2.96
C LEU A 15 18.25 50.82 2.22
N PHE A 16 18.90 49.69 1.92
CA PHE A 16 18.20 48.49 1.46
C PHE A 16 17.41 47.90 2.63
N ILE A 17 16.12 48.24 2.72
CA ILE A 17 15.17 47.55 3.58
C ILE A 17 14.92 46.17 2.96
N VAL A 18 15.64 45.16 3.44
CA VAL A 18 15.32 43.77 3.13
C VAL A 18 14.06 43.42 3.93
N GLY A 19 12.90 43.56 3.29
CA GLY A 19 11.64 43.05 3.83
C GLY A 19 11.71 41.52 3.90
N CYS A 20 11.74 40.96 5.10
CA CYS A 20 11.62 39.52 5.30
C CYS A 20 10.14 39.15 5.06
N SER A 21 9.80 38.76 3.84
CA SER A 21 8.45 38.30 3.52
C SER A 21 8.26 36.86 4.03
N THR A 22 7.32 36.67 4.94
CA THR A 22 6.83 35.34 5.30
C THR A 22 6.02 34.81 4.12
N PRO A 23 6.25 33.56 3.67
CA PRO A 23 5.50 33.03 2.54
C PRO A 23 4.05 32.77 2.94
N ALA A 24 3.12 33.04 2.02
CA ALA A 24 1.71 32.69 2.18
C ALA A 24 1.52 31.18 2.43
N ILE A 25 0.49 30.80 3.18
CA ILE A 25 0.11 29.42 3.45
C ILE A 25 -0.17 28.69 2.15
N TYR A 26 0.49 27.55 1.99
CA TYR A 26 0.18 26.61 0.93
C TYR A 26 -0.90 25.64 1.39
N THR A 27 -2.08 25.74 0.77
CA THR A 27 -3.10 24.69 0.76
C THR A 27 -3.07 23.98 -0.60
N ALA A 28 -3.61 22.76 -0.66
CA ALA A 28 -3.74 22.03 -1.92
C ALA A 28 -5.22 21.90 -2.31
N PRO A 29 -5.88 23.00 -2.75
CA PRO A 29 -7.29 22.96 -3.10
C PRO A 29 -7.49 22.16 -4.39
N ASN A 30 -8.39 21.16 -4.34
CA ASN A 30 -8.81 20.35 -5.49
C ASN A 30 -7.65 19.70 -6.27
N ALA A 31 -6.61 19.26 -5.55
CA ALA A 31 -5.49 18.57 -6.15
C ALA A 31 -5.97 17.24 -6.79
N PRO A 32 -5.61 16.95 -8.05
CA PRO A 32 -5.99 15.68 -8.68
C PRO A 32 -5.35 14.51 -7.93
N VAL A 33 -6.15 13.48 -7.68
CA VAL A 33 -5.79 12.27 -6.93
C VAL A 33 -4.83 11.37 -7.70
N SER A 34 -4.98 11.27 -9.01
CA SER A 34 -4.11 10.49 -9.90
C SER A 34 -3.79 11.28 -11.16
N GLN A 35 -2.62 11.00 -11.75
CA GLN A 35 -2.21 11.55 -13.05
C GLN A 35 -2.30 10.51 -14.18
N ILE A 36 -2.90 9.35 -13.91
CA ILE A 36 -3.00 8.23 -14.85
C ILE A 36 -4.43 8.14 -15.37
N ALA A 37 -4.62 7.72 -16.63
CA ALA A 37 -5.90 7.60 -17.32
C ALA A 37 -6.93 6.61 -16.72
N ASN A 38 -6.76 6.14 -15.48
CA ASN A 38 -7.71 5.22 -14.84
C ASN A 38 -8.17 5.80 -13.51
N THR A 39 -9.48 5.81 -13.31
CA THR A 39 -10.08 6.32 -12.07
C THR A 39 -9.72 5.38 -10.90
N PRO A 40 -9.02 5.87 -9.88
CA PRO A 40 -8.72 5.09 -8.70
C PRO A 40 -9.99 4.81 -7.91
N THR A 41 -10.01 3.68 -7.21
CA THR A 41 -11.10 3.35 -6.28
C THR A 41 -10.91 4.11 -4.97
N LEU A 42 -12.00 4.38 -4.26
CA LEU A 42 -11.94 5.08 -2.96
C LEU A 42 -10.99 4.38 -1.97
N ALA A 43 -10.95 3.04 -1.96
CA ALA A 43 -10.06 2.27 -1.10
C ALA A 43 -8.56 2.49 -1.45
N GLN A 44 -8.24 2.64 -2.74
CA GLN A 44 -6.86 2.94 -3.17
C GLN A 44 -6.43 4.33 -2.74
N VAL A 45 -7.35 5.30 -2.80
CA VAL A 45 -7.12 6.68 -2.36
C VAL A 45 -6.99 6.76 -0.85
N ASP A 46 -7.92 6.17 -0.09
CA ASP A 46 -7.87 6.09 1.37
C ASP A 46 -6.55 5.49 1.86
N LYS A 47 -6.15 4.36 1.27
CA LYS A 47 -4.88 3.72 1.57
C LYS A 47 -3.69 4.62 1.24
N ALA A 48 -3.70 5.30 0.09
CA ALA A 48 -2.61 6.19 -0.31
C ALA A 48 -2.49 7.41 0.62
N VAL A 49 -3.61 8.02 1.02
CA VAL A 49 -3.63 9.14 1.96
C VAL A 49 -3.08 8.71 3.32
N LYS A 50 -3.57 7.60 3.87
CA LYS A 50 -3.08 7.05 5.14
C LYS A 50 -1.58 6.73 5.08
N ASP A 51 -1.14 6.02 4.05
CA ASP A 51 0.26 5.62 3.89
C ASP A 51 1.20 6.83 3.68
N SER A 52 0.72 7.89 3.03
CA SER A 52 1.48 9.14 2.85
C SER A 52 1.64 9.92 4.15
N LEU A 53 0.57 10.01 4.94
CA LEU A 53 0.62 10.63 6.28
C LEU A 53 1.65 9.91 7.16
N VAL A 54 1.48 8.59 7.33
CA VAL A 54 2.37 7.75 8.14
C VAL A 54 3.81 7.82 7.62
N GLY A 55 4.01 7.70 6.30
CA GLY A 55 5.34 7.71 5.69
C GLY A 55 6.10 9.03 5.87
N ARG A 56 5.40 10.12 6.18
CA ARG A 56 6.01 11.42 6.48
C ARG A 56 6.03 11.77 7.97
N GLY A 57 5.64 10.82 8.84
CA GLY A 57 5.59 11.03 10.29
C GLY A 57 4.41 11.86 10.77
N TRP A 58 3.39 12.05 9.94
CA TRP A 58 2.10 12.57 10.41
C TRP A 58 1.35 11.45 11.13
N ILE A 59 0.65 11.81 12.19
CA ILE A 59 -0.24 10.93 12.94
C ILE A 59 -1.63 11.04 12.32
N PRO A 60 -2.11 10.03 11.56
CA PRO A 60 -3.42 10.08 10.94
C PRO A 60 -4.54 9.72 11.94
N GLN A 61 -5.60 10.51 11.94
CA GLN A 61 -6.85 10.23 12.63
C GLN A 61 -7.98 10.21 11.60
N LYS A 62 -8.60 9.04 11.42
CA LYS A 62 -9.73 8.88 10.50
C LYS A 62 -11.00 9.40 11.17
N VAL A 63 -11.57 10.49 10.63
CA VAL A 63 -12.79 11.10 11.17
C VAL A 63 -14.04 10.60 10.43
N SER A 64 -13.89 10.29 9.13
CA SER A 64 -14.96 9.83 8.25
C SER A 64 -14.34 9.04 7.08
N PRO A 65 -15.09 8.23 6.30
CA PRO A 65 -14.55 7.51 5.15
C PRO A 65 -13.78 8.38 4.14
N HIS A 66 -14.09 9.67 4.07
CA HIS A 66 -13.49 10.64 3.12
C HIS A 66 -12.62 11.72 3.80
N ILE A 67 -12.39 11.60 5.13
CA ILE A 67 -11.75 12.67 5.91
C ILE A 67 -10.71 12.10 6.87
N TYR A 68 -9.47 12.60 6.76
CA TYR A 68 -8.42 12.46 7.76
C TYR A 68 -8.10 13.79 8.42
N LEU A 69 -7.85 13.75 9.73
CA LEU A 69 -7.02 14.75 10.39
C LEU A 69 -5.60 14.20 10.49
N GLY A 70 -4.62 15.03 10.14
CA GLY A 70 -3.20 14.71 10.29
C GLY A 70 -2.56 15.64 11.29
N THR A 71 -1.90 15.10 12.31
CA THR A 71 -1.09 15.91 13.24
C THR A 71 0.39 15.60 13.03
N TYR A 72 1.18 16.64 12.79
CA TYR A 72 2.63 16.55 12.73
C TYR A 72 3.23 17.28 13.91
N ASN A 73 4.07 16.59 14.67
CA ASN A 73 4.81 17.14 15.80
C ASN A 73 6.29 16.84 15.60
N ARG A 74 7.12 17.89 15.53
CA ARG A 74 8.58 17.76 15.47
C ARG A 74 9.25 18.83 16.31
N ARG A 75 9.87 18.40 17.41
CA ARG A 75 10.43 19.30 18.43
C ARG A 75 9.34 20.28 18.88
N GLU A 76 9.61 21.57 18.85
CA GLU A 76 8.64 22.63 19.19
C GLU A 76 7.61 22.90 18.09
N LEU A 77 7.80 22.39 16.86
CA LEU A 77 6.92 22.69 15.73
C LEU A 77 5.74 21.71 15.68
N MET A 78 4.53 22.25 15.58
CA MET A 78 3.32 21.45 15.41
C MET A 78 2.44 21.98 14.29
N ALA A 79 1.88 21.07 13.48
CA ALA A 79 0.84 21.39 12.52
C ALA A 79 -0.28 20.35 12.56
N LYS A 80 -1.52 20.81 12.43
CA LYS A 80 -2.72 20.01 12.21
C LYS A 80 -3.29 20.36 10.85
N ILE A 81 -3.58 19.35 10.05
CA ILE A 81 -4.19 19.48 8.74
C ILE A 81 -5.46 18.63 8.66
N LYS A 82 -6.38 19.06 7.80
CA LYS A 82 -7.55 18.30 7.38
C LYS A 82 -7.37 17.90 5.94
N ILE A 83 -7.55 16.62 5.66
CA ILE A 83 -7.51 16.08 4.30
C ILE A 83 -8.89 15.54 3.97
N THR A 84 -9.51 16.11 2.95
CA THR A 84 -10.75 15.58 2.35
C THR A 84 -10.44 15.01 0.99
N PHE A 85 -11.06 13.90 0.61
CA PHE A 85 -10.76 13.25 -0.67
C PHE A 85 -11.92 12.45 -1.21
N ASP A 86 -11.95 12.32 -2.54
CA ASP A 86 -12.80 11.40 -3.29
C ASP A 86 -11.95 10.62 -4.32
N THR A 87 -12.57 10.04 -5.34
CA THR A 87 -11.87 9.28 -6.39
C THR A 87 -11.16 10.15 -7.42
N SER A 88 -11.42 11.45 -7.44
CA SER A 88 -10.99 12.41 -8.46
C SER A 88 -10.03 13.45 -7.88
N VAL A 89 -10.37 14.04 -6.74
CA VAL A 89 -9.64 15.14 -6.10
C VAL A 89 -9.46 14.93 -4.60
N PHE A 90 -8.41 15.54 -4.06
CA PHE A 90 -8.21 15.69 -2.62
C PHE A 90 -7.88 17.14 -2.29
N ASN A 91 -8.16 17.52 -1.05
CA ASN A 91 -7.87 18.84 -0.50
C ASN A 91 -7.05 18.69 0.77
N ILE A 92 -6.02 19.51 0.93
CA ILE A 92 -5.26 19.63 2.19
C ILE A 92 -5.45 21.04 2.71
N GLN A 93 -6.09 21.15 3.87
CA GLN A 93 -6.37 22.40 4.56
C GLN A 93 -5.55 22.47 5.86
N HIS A 94 -5.02 23.65 6.16
CA HIS A 94 -4.51 23.95 7.48
C HIS A 94 -5.67 23.97 8.48
N VAL A 95 -5.44 23.48 9.70
CA VAL A 95 -6.43 23.51 10.81
C VAL A 95 -5.86 24.25 12.01
N GLU A 96 -4.63 23.92 12.39
CA GLU A 96 -3.97 24.48 13.57
C GLU A 96 -2.45 24.40 13.38
N SER A 97 -1.70 25.29 14.02
CA SER A 97 -0.24 25.20 14.10
C SER A 97 0.29 25.82 15.39
N LYS A 98 1.44 25.32 15.87
CA LYS A 98 2.20 25.91 16.99
C LYS A 98 3.66 26.10 16.59
N ASN A 99 4.23 27.24 17.00
CA ASN A 99 5.61 27.65 16.72
C ASN A 99 5.97 27.64 15.23
N LEU A 100 5.01 27.90 14.34
CA LEU A 100 5.22 28.01 12.90
C LEU A 100 5.06 29.45 12.40
N ASP A 101 5.13 30.43 13.30
CA ASP A 101 4.97 31.86 13.00
C ASP A 101 3.75 32.12 12.13
N TYR A 102 2.62 31.50 12.51
CA TYR A 102 1.37 31.66 11.78
C TYR A 102 0.78 33.04 12.06
N ASP A 103 0.70 33.87 11.03
CA ASP A 103 -0.05 35.11 11.07
C ASP A 103 -1.40 34.91 10.37
N SER A 104 -2.49 35.00 11.13
CA SER A 104 -3.85 34.85 10.62
C SER A 104 -4.30 36.03 9.77
N SER A 105 -3.63 37.18 9.83
CA SER A 105 -3.99 38.41 9.11
C SER A 105 -3.52 38.37 7.65
N ASP A 106 -2.30 37.87 7.46
CA ASP A 106 -1.65 37.75 6.14
C ASP A 106 -1.66 36.31 5.58
N GLU A 107 -2.36 35.39 6.27
CA GLU A 107 -2.32 33.94 6.03
C GLU A 107 -0.89 33.43 5.80
N SER A 108 0.09 33.96 6.55
CA SER A 108 1.49 33.64 6.35
C SER A 108 1.94 32.60 7.36
N ILE A 109 2.77 31.64 6.92
CA ILE A 109 3.28 30.58 7.79
C ILE A 109 4.72 30.28 7.43
N HIS A 110 5.50 29.84 8.40
CA HIS A 110 6.89 29.48 8.18
C HIS A 110 7.03 28.49 7.01
N SER A 111 7.99 28.74 6.11
CA SER A 111 8.19 28.00 4.86
C SER A 111 8.27 26.47 5.02
N THR A 112 8.68 26.01 6.20
CA THR A 112 8.71 24.60 6.61
C THR A 112 7.34 23.92 6.48
N TYR A 113 6.25 24.58 6.88
CA TYR A 113 4.90 24.04 6.72
C TYR A 113 4.57 23.81 5.25
N ASN A 114 4.82 24.81 4.40
CA ASN A 114 4.57 24.72 2.96
C ASN A 114 5.37 23.58 2.33
N LYS A 115 6.61 23.36 2.78
CA LYS A 115 7.43 22.21 2.36
C LYS A 115 6.78 20.90 2.78
N TRP A 116 6.24 20.78 3.99
CA TRP A 116 5.56 19.56 4.44
C TRP A 116 4.32 19.25 3.61
N VAL A 117 3.47 20.24 3.36
CA VAL A 117 2.22 20.05 2.59
C VAL A 117 2.51 19.68 1.13
N LYS A 118 3.40 20.38 0.43
CA LYS A 118 3.80 20.06 -0.96
C LYS A 118 4.35 18.65 -1.11
N ASN A 119 5.12 18.23 -0.11
CA ASN A 119 5.72 16.91 -0.04
C ASN A 119 4.67 15.82 0.20
N LEU A 120 3.68 16.10 1.06
CA LEU A 120 2.57 15.18 1.32
C LEU A 120 1.69 15.01 0.09
N GLU A 121 1.33 16.12 -0.58
CA GLU A 121 0.59 16.13 -1.84
C GLU A 121 1.27 15.26 -2.91
N ARG A 122 2.58 15.44 -3.11
CA ARG A 122 3.38 14.64 -4.05
C ARG A 122 3.33 13.15 -3.73
N ASP A 123 3.43 12.79 -2.45
CA ASP A 123 3.43 11.39 -2.04
C ASP A 123 2.06 10.73 -2.21
N ILE A 124 0.98 11.45 -1.90
CA ILE A 124 -0.40 10.98 -2.11
C ILE A 124 -0.56 10.58 -3.58
N ARG A 125 -0.27 11.49 -4.52
CA ARG A 125 -0.37 11.20 -5.96
C ARG A 125 0.45 9.98 -6.36
N LYS A 126 1.73 9.93 -5.95
CA LYS A 126 2.62 8.81 -6.26
C LYS A 126 2.11 7.47 -5.72
N ARG A 127 1.50 7.45 -4.54
CA ARG A 127 0.97 6.23 -3.92
C ARG A 127 -0.34 5.78 -4.55
N VAL A 128 -1.23 6.71 -4.91
CA VAL A 128 -2.45 6.39 -5.67
C VAL A 128 -2.07 5.73 -6.99
N ASP A 129 -1.19 6.37 -7.76
CA ASP A 129 -0.73 5.88 -9.05
C ASP A 129 -0.10 4.48 -8.96
N ARG A 130 0.64 4.23 -7.87
CA ARG A 130 1.20 2.91 -7.58
C ARG A 130 0.11 1.88 -7.29
N ASN A 131 -0.85 2.22 -6.43
CA ASN A 131 -1.95 1.32 -6.05
C ASN A 131 -2.78 0.93 -7.29
N VAL A 132 -3.09 1.89 -8.17
CA VAL A 132 -3.78 1.65 -9.45
C VAL A 132 -3.00 0.68 -10.34
N LYS A 133 -1.68 0.87 -10.48
CA LYS A 133 -0.83 -0.03 -11.30
C LYS A 133 -0.76 -1.45 -10.73
N VAL A 134 -0.67 -1.59 -9.41
CA VAL A 134 -0.59 -2.90 -8.73
C VAL A 134 -1.86 -3.71 -9.00
N ASP A 135 -3.04 -3.11 -8.92
CA ASP A 135 -4.29 -3.84 -9.11
C ASP A 135 -4.51 -4.24 -10.57
N LYS A 136 -4.10 -3.41 -11.54
CA LYS A 136 -4.05 -3.83 -12.95
C LYS A 136 -3.18 -5.06 -13.13
N LYS A 137 -1.96 -5.04 -12.57
CA LYS A 137 -1.02 -6.17 -12.66
C LYS A 137 -1.60 -7.44 -12.01
N ARG A 138 -2.23 -7.31 -10.83
CA ARG A 138 -2.92 -8.42 -10.16
C ARG A 138 -4.06 -8.98 -10.99
N GLY A 139 -4.88 -8.12 -11.61
CA GLY A 139 -5.94 -8.53 -12.52
C GLY A 139 -5.41 -9.28 -13.75
N HIS A 140 -4.29 -8.83 -14.34
CA HIS A 140 -3.65 -9.54 -15.44
C HIS A 140 -3.05 -10.89 -15.02
N ILE A 141 -2.46 -10.99 -13.83
CA ILE A 141 -1.96 -12.26 -13.30
C ILE A 141 -3.12 -13.21 -13.05
N GLN A 142 -4.22 -12.74 -12.43
CA GLN A 142 -5.41 -13.55 -12.21
C GLN A 142 -6.00 -14.03 -13.55
N LYS A 143 -6.11 -13.16 -14.55
CA LYS A 143 -6.58 -13.53 -15.90
C LYS A 143 -5.64 -14.52 -16.58
N LYS A 144 -4.31 -14.35 -16.48
CA LYS A 144 -3.32 -15.31 -17.02
C LYS A 144 -3.40 -16.65 -16.30
N VAL A 145 -3.55 -16.67 -14.98
CA VAL A 145 -3.73 -17.90 -14.20
C VAL A 145 -5.05 -18.58 -14.60
N THR A 146 -6.14 -17.82 -14.75
CA THR A 146 -7.44 -18.35 -15.18
C THR A 146 -7.45 -18.79 -16.65
N SER A 147 -6.76 -18.11 -17.56
CA SER A 147 -6.70 -18.47 -18.98
C SER A 147 -5.68 -19.55 -19.30
N THR A 148 -4.60 -19.68 -18.53
CA THR A 148 -3.70 -20.86 -18.57
C THR A 148 -4.35 -22.10 -17.95
N THR A 149 -5.48 -21.96 -17.23
CA THR A 149 -6.26 -23.09 -16.68
C THR A 149 -7.36 -23.60 -17.64
N HIS A 150 -7.60 -22.95 -18.78
CA HIS A 150 -8.60 -23.40 -19.78
C HIS A 150 -7.98 -23.89 -21.09
N GLN A 151 -6.82 -24.53 -21.02
CA GLN A 151 -6.33 -25.37 -22.12
C GLN A 151 -5.55 -26.59 -21.58
N SER A 152 -6.21 -27.36 -20.72
CA SER A 152 -5.96 -28.79 -20.64
C SER A 152 -7.29 -29.50 -20.44
N GLN A 153 -7.83 -29.99 -21.56
CA GLN A 153 -8.82 -31.06 -21.53
C GLN A 153 -8.09 -32.32 -21.04
N SER A 154 -8.22 -32.65 -19.75
CA SER A 154 -8.83 -33.90 -19.27
C SER A 154 -8.99 -33.77 -17.74
N SER A 155 -10.21 -33.63 -17.22
CA SER A 155 -11.12 -34.72 -16.86
C SER A 155 -10.53 -35.69 -15.82
N GLY A 156 -10.63 -35.33 -14.54
CA GLY A 156 -10.65 -36.28 -13.43
C GLY A 156 -9.52 -37.31 -13.38
N SER A 157 -8.29 -37.01 -13.78
CA SER A 157 -7.17 -37.96 -13.71
C SER A 157 -6.00 -37.38 -12.93
N PHE A 158 -5.36 -38.19 -12.09
CA PHE A 158 -4.21 -37.79 -11.26
C PHE A 158 -2.94 -37.49 -12.08
N SER A 159 -2.95 -37.70 -13.39
CA SER A 159 -1.81 -37.47 -14.29
C SER A 159 -1.29 -36.02 -14.30
N TYR A 160 -2.16 -35.05 -14.01
CA TYR A 160 -1.78 -33.63 -13.95
C TYR A 160 -1.26 -33.18 -12.59
N ILE A 161 -1.35 -34.04 -11.57
CA ILE A 161 -0.92 -33.69 -10.23
C ILE A 161 0.56 -34.00 -10.08
N GLN A 162 1.32 -33.00 -9.63
CA GLN A 162 2.75 -33.12 -9.39
C GLN A 162 3.06 -32.94 -7.90
N LYS A 163 4.13 -33.58 -7.43
CA LYS A 163 4.65 -33.34 -6.07
C LYS A 163 4.96 -31.85 -5.90
N GLY A 164 4.54 -31.28 -4.78
CA GLY A 164 4.68 -29.86 -4.48
C GLY A 164 3.52 -28.97 -4.94
N MET A 165 2.55 -29.46 -5.69
CA MET A 165 1.34 -28.67 -6.03
C MET A 165 0.55 -28.30 -4.76
N SER A 166 -0.06 -27.13 -4.71
CA SER A 166 -0.88 -26.74 -3.55
C SER A 166 -2.23 -27.45 -3.55
N SER A 167 -2.79 -27.72 -2.36
CA SER A 167 -4.12 -28.33 -2.24
C SER A 167 -5.22 -27.53 -2.96
N LYS A 168 -5.07 -26.20 -3.03
CA LYS A 168 -5.98 -25.32 -3.78
C LYS A 168 -5.90 -25.54 -5.28
N GLU A 169 -4.70 -25.71 -5.83
CA GLU A 169 -4.50 -26.04 -7.25
C GLU A 169 -5.04 -27.43 -7.56
N VAL A 170 -4.79 -28.42 -6.69
CA VAL A 170 -5.33 -29.77 -6.84
C VAL A 170 -6.87 -29.76 -6.85
N VAL A 171 -7.49 -29.06 -5.90
CA VAL A 171 -8.97 -28.93 -5.84
C VAL A 171 -9.52 -28.16 -7.05
N ALA A 172 -8.77 -27.21 -7.60
CA ALA A 172 -9.18 -26.51 -8.82
C ALA A 172 -9.17 -27.44 -10.05
N LEU A 173 -8.27 -28.42 -10.09
CA LEU A 173 -8.12 -29.38 -11.20
C LEU A 173 -9.08 -30.57 -11.07
N LEU A 174 -9.19 -31.17 -9.89
CA LEU A 174 -9.94 -32.41 -9.64
C LEU A 174 -11.34 -32.17 -9.05
N GLY A 175 -11.61 -30.95 -8.56
CA GLY A 175 -12.80 -30.66 -7.77
C GLY A 175 -12.62 -30.96 -6.28
N LYS A 176 -13.73 -30.83 -5.54
CA LYS A 176 -13.74 -31.11 -4.10
C LYS A 176 -13.49 -32.61 -3.86
N PRO A 177 -12.62 -32.97 -2.89
CA PRO A 177 -12.45 -34.37 -2.52
C PRO A 177 -13.74 -34.92 -1.90
N ASN A 178 -13.91 -36.23 -1.98
CA ASN A 178 -15.03 -36.94 -1.35
C ASN A 178 -14.90 -36.93 0.18
N ASP A 179 -13.68 -37.15 0.67
CA ASP A 179 -13.35 -37.10 2.09
C ASP A 179 -11.94 -36.55 2.33
N VAL A 180 -11.70 -36.04 3.55
CA VAL A 180 -10.42 -35.52 3.98
C VAL A 180 -10.10 -36.00 5.40
N THR A 181 -9.03 -36.77 5.53
CA THR A 181 -8.52 -37.19 6.83
C THR A 181 -7.19 -36.52 7.17
N ARG A 182 -6.86 -36.49 8.46
CA ARG A 182 -5.56 -35.99 8.95
C ARG A 182 -4.91 -37.03 9.82
N LYS A 183 -3.65 -37.35 9.54
CA LYS A 183 -2.84 -38.28 10.33
C LYS A 183 -1.56 -37.62 10.83
N VAL A 184 -1.20 -37.94 12.07
CA VAL A 184 0.08 -37.53 12.67
C VAL A 184 1.17 -38.46 12.13
N THR A 185 2.26 -37.92 11.61
CA THR A 185 3.36 -38.75 11.11
C THR A 185 4.31 -39.12 12.24
N LYS A 186 5.13 -40.16 12.05
CA LYS A 186 6.22 -40.51 12.98
C LYS A 186 7.23 -39.36 13.16
N LYS A 187 7.32 -38.44 12.20
CA LYS A 187 8.18 -37.25 12.28
C LYS A 187 7.65 -36.19 13.25
N ALA A 188 6.38 -36.22 13.65
CA ALA A 188 5.85 -35.33 14.68
C ALA A 188 6.44 -35.59 16.07
N PHE A 189 6.81 -36.85 16.34
CA PHE A 189 7.31 -37.33 17.63
C PHE A 189 8.84 -37.23 17.77
N ASN A 190 9.55 -36.80 16.72
CA ASN A 190 10.99 -36.54 16.80
C ASN A 190 11.21 -35.11 17.34
N PRO A 191 11.82 -34.93 18.53
CA PRO A 191 12.03 -33.61 19.15
C PRO A 191 12.90 -32.66 18.33
N PHE A 192 13.71 -33.18 17.39
CA PHE A 192 14.65 -32.41 16.58
C PHE A 192 14.17 -32.19 15.14
N TYR A 193 12.93 -32.56 14.81
CA TYR A 193 12.36 -32.37 13.47
C TYR A 193 11.38 -31.18 13.43
N PHE A 194 11.80 -30.10 12.77
CA PHE A 194 11.02 -28.87 12.62
C PHE A 194 10.45 -28.69 11.20
N GLY A 195 10.50 -29.73 10.36
CA GLY A 195 10.02 -29.69 8.98
C GLY A 195 8.49 -29.80 8.84
N SER A 196 7.98 -29.64 7.61
CA SER A 196 6.55 -29.59 7.29
C SER A 196 5.84 -30.95 7.24
N ASP A 197 6.56 -32.07 7.34
CA ASP A 197 6.01 -33.44 7.24
C ASP A 197 5.67 -34.03 8.62
N ARG A 198 5.20 -33.20 9.57
CA ARG A 198 4.74 -33.65 10.91
C ARG A 198 3.29 -34.12 10.91
N PHE A 199 2.49 -33.60 9.99
CA PHE A 199 1.11 -34.02 9.77
C PHE A 199 0.92 -34.24 8.28
N ARG A 200 0.10 -35.23 7.92
CA ARG A 200 -0.38 -35.41 6.56
C ARG A 200 -1.89 -35.30 6.51
N SER A 201 -2.39 -34.51 5.56
CA SER A 201 -3.81 -34.48 5.21
C SER A 201 -4.00 -35.33 3.97
N THR A 202 -4.91 -36.29 3.99
CA THR A 202 -5.18 -37.18 2.85
C THR A 202 -6.51 -36.79 2.24
N TYR A 203 -6.53 -36.51 0.94
CA TYR A 203 -7.73 -36.21 0.18
C TYR A 203 -8.10 -37.45 -0.63
N TYR A 204 -9.34 -37.91 -0.50
CA TYR A 204 -9.84 -39.09 -1.18
C TYR A 204 -10.69 -38.69 -2.38
N TYR A 205 -10.44 -39.34 -3.51
CA TYR A 205 -11.17 -39.15 -4.75
C TYR A 205 -11.65 -40.51 -5.25
N ARG A 206 -12.97 -40.74 -5.22
CA ARG A 206 -13.57 -42.02 -5.58
C ARG A 206 -13.17 -42.43 -6.99
N GLY A 207 -12.63 -43.64 -7.14
CA GLY A 207 -12.20 -44.22 -8.42
C GLY A 207 -10.92 -43.65 -9.00
N LEU A 208 -10.24 -42.73 -8.30
CA LEU A 208 -8.98 -42.11 -8.73
C LEU A 208 -7.82 -42.38 -7.76
N GLY A 209 -8.14 -42.48 -6.46
CA GLY A 209 -7.18 -42.76 -5.41
C GLY A 209 -7.15 -41.64 -4.37
N ARG A 210 -5.99 -41.46 -3.75
CA ARG A 210 -5.80 -40.48 -2.67
C ARG A 210 -4.52 -39.66 -2.84
N ILE A 211 -4.57 -38.42 -2.34
CA ILE A 211 -3.45 -37.47 -2.41
C ILE A 211 -3.10 -37.03 -1.00
N GLU A 212 -1.84 -37.18 -0.62
CA GLU A 212 -1.35 -36.77 0.70
C GLU A 212 -0.66 -35.41 0.63
N PHE A 213 -1.07 -34.51 1.52
CA PHE A 213 -0.54 -33.16 1.67
C PHE A 213 0.25 -33.03 2.96
N ASN A 214 1.35 -32.29 2.93
CA ASN A 214 2.07 -31.89 4.14
C ASN A 214 1.33 -30.80 4.93
N ILE A 215 1.89 -30.36 6.08
CA ILE A 215 1.26 -29.30 6.90
C ILE A 215 1.15 -27.96 6.16
N SER A 216 2.04 -27.70 5.19
CA SER A 216 2.01 -26.52 4.34
C SER A 216 0.99 -26.64 3.20
N SER A 217 0.18 -27.70 3.17
CA SER A 217 -0.84 -27.96 2.15
C SER A 217 -0.29 -28.15 0.73
N HIS A 218 0.92 -28.72 0.61
CA HIS A 218 1.51 -29.09 -0.68
C HIS A 218 1.54 -30.63 -0.83
N VAL A 219 1.35 -31.12 -2.05
CA VAL A 219 1.35 -32.55 -2.38
C VAL A 219 2.68 -33.16 -1.97
N ALA A 220 2.65 -34.06 -0.99
CA ALA A 220 3.79 -34.86 -0.57
C ALA A 220 3.84 -36.18 -1.37
N GLU A 221 2.68 -36.80 -1.57
CA GLU A 221 2.58 -38.12 -2.18
C GLU A 221 1.24 -38.29 -2.92
N ILE A 222 1.26 -39.09 -3.99
CA ILE A 222 0.11 -39.36 -4.85
C ILE A 222 -0.02 -40.87 -4.93
N HIS A 223 -1.18 -41.40 -4.53
CA HIS A 223 -1.50 -42.82 -4.60
C HIS A 223 -2.61 -43.01 -5.63
N HIS A 224 -2.26 -43.60 -6.77
CA HIS A 224 -3.25 -43.92 -7.79
C HIS A 224 -3.89 -45.27 -7.47
N ASP A 225 -5.17 -45.25 -7.17
CA ASP A 225 -5.94 -46.44 -6.84
C ASP A 225 -7.35 -46.31 -7.44
N THR A 226 -7.59 -47.06 -8.51
CA THR A 226 -8.87 -47.06 -9.22
C THR A 226 -9.98 -47.79 -8.45
N SER A 227 -9.65 -48.45 -7.34
CA SER A 227 -10.59 -49.12 -6.45
C SER A 227 -10.95 -48.31 -5.19
N GLU A 228 -10.35 -47.13 -5.01
CA GLU A 228 -10.60 -46.24 -3.88
C GLU A 228 -12.09 -45.82 -3.84
N ASP A 229 -12.79 -46.18 -2.76
CA ASP A 229 -14.23 -45.93 -2.59
C ASP A 229 -14.56 -44.48 -2.20
N GLY A 230 -13.51 -43.71 -1.84
CA GLY A 230 -13.57 -42.29 -1.54
C GLY A 230 -13.87 -41.97 -0.08
N ASN A 231 -13.85 -42.97 0.81
CA ASN A 231 -14.14 -42.83 2.23
C ASN A 231 -13.02 -43.46 3.08
N ASN A 232 -12.79 -42.95 4.29
CA ASN A 232 -11.90 -43.55 5.27
C ASN A 232 -12.51 -43.61 6.67
#